data_AF-A0AAU7PKX9-F1
#
_entry.id   AF-A0AAU7PKX9-F1
#
_cell.length_a   1.000
_cell.length_b   1.000
_cell.length_c   1.000
_cell.angle_alpha   90.00
_cell.angle_beta   90.00
_cell.angle_gamma   90.00
#
_symmetry.space_group_name_H-M   'P 1'
#
loop_
_entity.id
_entity.type
_entity.pdbx_description
1 polymer ?
#
loop_
_entity_poly.entity_id
_entity_poly.type
_entity_poly.pdbx_seq_one_letter_code
_entity_poly.pdbx_strand_id
1 'polypeptide(L)'
;MMSYQDTPGEYTVHVQGHLPDINHALPAKRTTHESRYTFREDNFRFKADVSDSRVFYQCPLISKAEESALLSENRLIIKKELSEIILTVEQGHLLLPHGLERCYNLAPGLQAIKAVIASKDSQICFHLKVNKL
;
A
#
# COMPACT_ATOMS: atom_id res chain seq x y z
N MET A 1 -0.15 7.89 18.35
CA MET A 1 1.25 7.84 18.85
C MET A 1 2.14 7.38 17.70
N MET A 2 3.31 7.98 17.51
CA MET A 2 4.27 7.58 16.48
C MET A 2 5.64 7.37 17.10
N SER A 3 6.31 6.28 16.74
CA SER A 3 7.70 6.01 17.11
C SER A 3 8.47 5.49 15.90
N TYR A 4 9.79 5.58 15.94
CA TYR A 4 10.65 5.07 14.89
C TYR A 4 11.85 4.34 15.49
N GLN A 5 12.38 3.40 14.72
CA GLN A 5 13.60 2.66 15.01
C GLN A 5 14.45 2.63 13.75
N ASP A 6 15.73 2.99 13.90
CA ASP A 6 16.70 3.00 12.82
C ASP A 6 17.77 1.94 13.11
N THR A 7 17.99 1.05 12.13
CA THR A 7 19.00 0.01 12.18
C THR A 7 19.76 0.01 10.85
N PRO A 8 21.03 -0.45 10.81
CA PRO A 8 21.80 -0.44 9.57
C PRO A 8 21.05 -1.12 8.40
N GLY A 9 20.69 -0.35 7.38
CA GLY A 9 19.99 -0.83 6.18
C GLY A 9 18.46 -0.97 6.33
N GLU A 10 17.88 -0.65 7.48
CA GLU A 10 16.44 -0.75 7.72
C GLU A 10 15.93 0.35 8.66
N TYR A 11 14.93 1.08 8.19
CA TYR A 11 14.21 2.10 8.95
C TYR A 11 12.76 1.65 9.19
N THR A 12 12.31 1.63 10.45
CA THR A 12 10.95 1.21 10.80
C THR A 12 10.19 2.32 11.52
N VAL A 13 8.95 2.59 11.11
CA VAL A 13 8.01 3.52 11.74
C VAL A 13 6.81 2.77 12.27
N HIS A 14 6.45 3.02 13.52
CA HIS A 14 5.26 2.51 14.16
C HIS A 14 4.26 3.64 14.38
N VAL A 15 3.00 3.41 14.02
CA VAL A 15 1.92 4.38 14.13
C VAL A 15 0.71 3.74 14.75
N GLN A 16 0.13 4.39 15.76
CA GLN A 16 -1.17 4.04 16.32
C GLN A 16 -2.11 5.23 16.21
N GLY A 17 -3.35 4.97 15.79
CA GLY A 17 -4.34 6.02 15.63
C GLY A 17 -5.75 5.52 15.30
N HIS A 18 -6.58 6.44 14.83
CA HIS A 18 -7.93 6.16 14.37
C HIS A 18 -8.03 6.38 12.86
N LEU A 19 -8.76 5.51 12.17
CA LEU A 19 -9.03 5.65 10.74
C LEU A 19 -10.28 6.52 10.53
N PRO A 20 -10.22 7.46 9.57
CA PRO A 20 -11.41 8.16 9.13
C PRO A 20 -12.30 7.24 8.28
N ASP A 21 -13.55 7.66 8.06
CA ASP A 21 -14.42 7.05 7.07
C ASP A 21 -14.08 7.52 5.63
N ILE A 22 -14.86 7.05 4.66
CA ILE A 22 -14.67 7.38 3.24
C ILE A 22 -14.87 8.88 2.93
N ASN A 23 -15.57 9.61 3.80
CA ASN A 23 -15.80 11.05 3.68
C ASN A 23 -14.76 11.87 4.47
N HIS A 24 -13.68 11.22 4.92
CA HIS A 24 -12.65 11.80 5.78
C HIS A 24 -13.16 12.29 7.15
N ALA A 25 -14.35 11.86 7.57
CA ALA A 25 -14.89 12.15 8.89
C ALA A 25 -14.38 11.13 9.91
N LEU A 26 -14.24 11.53 11.17
CA LEU A 26 -13.99 10.59 12.25
C LEU A 26 -15.33 9.97 12.69
N PRO A 27 -15.58 8.68 12.43
CA PRO A 27 -16.84 8.05 12.79
C PRO A 27 -17.03 8.00 14.31
N ALA A 28 -18.29 8.05 14.77
CA ALA A 28 -18.63 7.96 16.19
C ALA A 28 -18.06 6.68 16.84
N LYS A 29 -18.12 5.56 16.12
CA LYS A 29 -17.37 4.35 16.44
C LYS A 29 -16.01 4.42 15.75
N ARG A 30 -14.97 4.75 16.50
CA ARG A 30 -13.61 4.90 15.95
C ARG A 30 -13.01 3.54 15.64
N THR A 31 -12.57 3.35 14.39
CA THR A 31 -11.73 2.21 14.02
C THR A 31 -10.29 2.52 14.41
N THR A 32 -9.71 1.76 15.33
CA THR A 32 -8.30 1.90 15.71
C THR A 32 -7.42 1.09 14.77
N HIS A 33 -6.18 1.54 14.59
CA HIS A 33 -5.16 0.79 13.90
C HIS A 33 -3.82 0.88 14.63
N GLU A 34 -3.02 -0.17 14.51
CA GLU A 34 -1.59 -0.17 14.73
C GLU A 34 -0.91 -0.58 13.44
N SER A 35 -0.11 0.33 12.88
CA SER A 35 0.59 0.15 11.62
C SER A 35 2.09 0.17 11.82
N ARG A 36 2.80 -0.63 11.03
CA ARG A 36 4.25 -0.68 10.94
C ARG A 36 4.68 -0.52 9.49
N TYR A 37 5.57 0.42 9.27
CA TYR A 37 6.20 0.70 7.98
C TYR A 37 7.66 0.33 8.11
N THR A 38 8.17 -0.58 7.29
CA THR A 38 9.57 -0.96 7.26
C THR A 38 10.14 -0.63 5.89
N PHE A 39 11.18 0.20 5.87
CA PHE A 39 11.84 0.70 4.68
C PHE A 39 13.25 0.15 4.60
N ARG A 40 13.63 -0.33 3.41
CA ARG A 40 14.98 -0.75 3.02
C ARG A 40 15.26 -0.15 1.65
N GLU A 41 16.51 -0.19 1.20
CA GLU A 41 16.95 0.46 -0.05
C GLU A 41 16.02 0.20 -1.25
N ASP A 42 15.69 -1.08 -1.50
CA ASP A 42 14.88 -1.51 -2.65
C ASP A 42 13.56 -2.20 -2.21
N ASN A 43 13.16 -2.04 -0.95
CA ASN A 43 11.99 -2.72 -0.39
C ASN A 43 11.24 -1.86 0.62
N PHE A 44 9.91 -1.98 0.59
CA PHE A 44 9.02 -1.43 1.59
C PHE A 44 8.07 -2.53 2.06
N ARG A 45 7.83 -2.62 3.36
CA ARG A 45 6.81 -3.50 3.93
C ARG A 45 5.87 -2.69 4.81
N PHE A 46 4.59 -2.97 4.65
CA PHE A 46 3.53 -2.46 5.50
C PHE A 46 2.84 -3.61 6.21
N LYS A 47 2.62 -3.45 7.51
CA LYS A 47 1.75 -4.32 8.30
C LYS A 47 0.81 -3.46 9.13
N ALA A 48 -0.45 -3.84 9.22
CA ALA A 48 -1.39 -3.23 10.16
C ALA A 48 -2.34 -4.23 10.78
N ASP A 49 -2.63 -4.01 12.05
CA ASP A 49 -3.72 -4.63 12.80
C ASP A 49 -4.81 -3.57 12.99
N VAL A 50 -6.06 -3.90 12.65
CA VAL A 50 -7.19 -2.95 12.63
C VAL A 50 -8.39 -3.49 13.43
N SER A 51 -9.14 -2.62 14.08
CA SER A 51 -10.29 -3.05 14.91
C SER A 51 -11.56 -3.36 14.11
N ASP A 52 -11.61 -3.09 12.81
CA ASP A 52 -12.73 -3.39 11.91
C ASP A 52 -12.20 -4.10 10.65
N SER A 53 -12.88 -5.17 10.24
CA SER A 53 -12.53 -5.95 9.06
C SER A 53 -12.92 -5.29 7.73
N ARG A 54 -13.58 -4.12 7.76
CA ARG A 54 -13.96 -3.33 6.57
C ARG A 54 -13.04 -2.14 6.38
N VAL A 55 -11.74 -2.38 6.46
CA VAL A 55 -10.71 -1.37 6.24
C VAL A 55 -10.05 -1.59 4.89
N PHE A 56 -9.84 -0.49 4.18
CA PHE A 56 -9.14 -0.45 2.91
C PHE A 56 -7.90 0.40 3.05
N TYR A 57 -6.75 -0.13 2.67
CA TYR A 57 -5.52 0.64 2.54
C TYR A 57 -5.31 1.05 1.09
N GLN A 58 -5.12 2.33 0.84
CA GLN A 58 -4.84 2.84 -0.51
C GLN A 58 -3.33 2.88 -0.74
N CYS A 59 -2.87 2.21 -1.81
CA CYS A 59 -1.47 2.17 -2.21
C CYS A 59 -1.37 2.53 -3.69
N PRO A 60 -1.47 3.82 -4.06
CA PRO A 60 -1.30 4.23 -5.45
C PRO A 60 0.13 3.92 -5.93
N LEU A 61 0.25 3.22 -7.06
CA LEU A 61 1.55 2.86 -7.64
C LEU A 61 1.84 3.73 -8.86
N ILE A 62 2.86 4.58 -8.74
CA ILE A 62 3.25 5.53 -9.80
C ILE A 62 3.69 4.77 -11.04
N SER A 63 2.95 4.97 -12.13
CA SER A 63 3.20 4.32 -13.40
C SER A 63 2.74 5.18 -14.57
N LYS A 64 3.55 5.22 -15.62
CA LYS A 64 3.21 5.91 -16.87
C LYS A 64 2.28 5.03 -17.73
N ALA A 65 1.63 5.65 -18.72
CA ALA A 65 0.66 4.97 -19.59
C ALA A 65 1.31 3.87 -20.46
N GLU A 66 2.56 4.05 -20.88
CA GLU A 66 3.31 3.13 -21.72
C GLU A 66 3.92 1.94 -20.95
N GLU A 67 3.95 1.99 -19.62
CA GLU A 67 4.49 0.92 -18.79
C GLU A 67 3.54 -0.27 -18.76
N SER A 68 4.05 -1.49 -18.94
CA SER A 68 3.21 -2.69 -18.84
C SER A 68 2.96 -3.05 -17.39
N ALA A 69 1.76 -3.58 -17.11
CA ALA A 69 1.38 -4.05 -15.78
C ALA A 69 0.70 -5.41 -15.87
N LEU A 70 0.96 -6.28 -14.89
CA LEU A 70 0.43 -7.63 -14.80
C LEU A 70 -0.11 -7.86 -13.40
N LEU A 71 -1.37 -8.30 -13.32
CA LEU A 71 -2.00 -8.73 -12.08
C LEU A 71 -2.07 -10.26 -12.07
N SER A 72 -1.60 -10.86 -10.97
CA SER A 72 -1.78 -12.28 -10.68
C SER A 72 -2.14 -12.43 -9.21
N GLU A 73 -3.40 -12.77 -8.95
CA GLU A 73 -3.95 -12.89 -7.59
C GLU A 73 -3.65 -11.63 -6.73
N ASN A 74 -2.90 -11.81 -5.64
CA ASN A 74 -2.50 -10.78 -4.69
C ASN A 74 -1.17 -10.11 -5.07
N ARG A 75 -0.75 -10.19 -6.33
CA ARG A 75 0.51 -9.64 -6.83
C ARG A 75 0.31 -8.78 -8.06
N LEU A 76 0.81 -7.55 -8.02
CA LEU A 76 0.85 -6.61 -9.14
C LEU A 76 2.30 -6.31 -9.50
N ILE A 77 2.64 -6.48 -10.77
CA ILE A 77 3.96 -6.18 -11.32
C ILE A 77 3.81 -5.05 -12.33
N ILE A 78 4.64 -4.02 -12.22
CA ILE A 78 4.74 -2.91 -13.18
C ILE A 78 6.14 -2.92 -13.75
N LYS A 79 6.26 -3.09 -15.07
CA LYS A 79 7.54 -3.04 -15.78
C LYS A 79 7.84 -1.60 -16.19
N LYS A 80 8.98 -1.11 -15.77
CA LYS A 80 9.56 0.18 -16.16
C LYS A 80 10.73 -0.06 -17.13
N GLU A 81 11.27 1.02 -17.67
CA GLU A 81 12.39 0.97 -18.62
C GLU A 81 13.63 0.27 -18.03
N LEU A 82 14.02 0.61 -16.80
CA LEU A 82 15.24 0.10 -16.14
C LEU A 82 14.95 -0.63 -14.82
N SER A 83 13.69 -0.93 -14.55
CA SER A 83 13.30 -1.55 -13.29
C SER A 83 11.94 -2.22 -13.37
N GLU A 84 11.59 -2.94 -12.32
CA GLU A 84 10.23 -3.41 -12.06
C GLU A 84 9.81 -3.07 -10.64
N ILE A 85 8.54 -2.70 -10.50
CA ILE A 85 7.88 -2.57 -9.19
C ILE A 85 7.01 -3.80 -8.99
N ILE A 86 7.16 -4.47 -7.86
CA ILE A 86 6.30 -5.59 -7.45
C ILE A 86 5.59 -5.22 -6.15
N LEU A 87 4.26 -5.19 -6.17
CA LEU A 87 3.41 -5.22 -4.99
C LEU A 87 2.97 -6.66 -4.74
N THR A 88 3.19 -7.16 -3.53
CA THR A 88 2.69 -8.46 -3.08
C THR A 88 1.90 -8.28 -1.78
N VAL A 89 0.69 -8.81 -1.72
CA VAL A 89 -0.15 -8.82 -0.52
C VAL A 89 -0.08 -10.19 0.15
N GLU A 90 0.51 -10.23 1.34
CA GLU A 90 0.64 -11.44 2.17
C GLU A 90 -0.62 -11.69 3.00
N GLN A 91 -1.23 -10.61 3.52
CA GLN A 91 -2.48 -10.65 4.27
C GLN A 91 -3.41 -9.54 3.79
N GLY A 92 -4.64 -9.91 3.46
CA GLY A 92 -5.61 -9.03 2.81
C GLY A 92 -5.88 -9.43 1.35
N HIS A 93 -6.65 -8.60 0.66
CA HIS A 93 -7.03 -8.80 -0.73
C HIS A 93 -6.65 -7.58 -1.57
N LEU A 94 -5.84 -7.78 -2.59
CA LEU A 94 -5.50 -6.77 -3.58
C LEU A 94 -6.70 -6.53 -4.50
N LEU A 95 -7.15 -5.29 -4.55
CA LEU A 95 -8.25 -4.82 -5.38
C LEU A 95 -7.74 -3.69 -6.27
N LEU A 96 -8.15 -3.74 -7.54
CA LEU A 96 -7.90 -2.68 -8.52
C LEU A 96 -9.23 -2.10 -8.98
N PRO A 97 -9.78 -1.06 -8.31
CA PRO A 97 -11.10 -0.52 -8.63
C PRO A 97 -11.25 0.00 -10.08
N HIS A 98 -10.14 0.35 -10.72
CA HIS A 98 -10.07 0.79 -12.11
C HIS A 98 -9.24 -0.18 -12.97
N GLY A 99 -9.10 -1.44 -12.55
CA GLY A 99 -8.20 -2.39 -13.18
C GLY A 99 -6.77 -1.86 -13.25
N LEU A 100 -6.10 -2.09 -14.39
CA LEU A 100 -4.74 -1.63 -14.64
C LEU A 100 -4.68 -0.21 -15.23
N GLU A 101 -5.79 0.53 -15.24
CA GLU A 101 -5.81 1.90 -15.74
C GLU A 101 -4.98 2.84 -14.85
N ARG A 102 -4.37 3.84 -15.49
CA ARG A 102 -3.60 4.89 -14.81
C ARG A 102 -4.50 6.10 -14.60
N CYS A 103 -4.62 6.54 -13.36
CA CYS A 103 -5.38 7.73 -13.01
C CYS A 103 -4.42 8.87 -12.62
N TYR A 104 -4.54 10.03 -13.26
CA TYR A 104 -3.66 11.19 -13.03
C TYR A 104 -3.93 11.90 -11.69
N ASN A 105 -5.15 11.81 -11.17
CA ASN A 105 -5.57 12.56 -9.98
C ASN A 105 -5.35 11.80 -8.67
N LEU A 106 -4.63 10.69 -8.68
CA LEU A 106 -4.34 9.90 -7.46
C LEU A 106 -3.12 10.43 -6.71
N ALA A 107 -2.11 10.90 -7.43
CA ALA A 107 -0.90 11.49 -6.88
C ALA A 107 -0.66 12.82 -7.60
N PRO A 108 -0.46 13.95 -6.88
CA PRO A 108 -0.29 15.25 -7.50
C PRO A 108 0.80 15.24 -8.58
N GLY A 109 0.41 15.51 -9.83
CA GLY A 109 1.31 15.58 -10.97
C GLY A 109 1.78 14.23 -11.54
N LEU A 110 1.23 13.11 -11.06
CA LEU A 110 1.69 11.77 -11.44
C LEU A 110 0.52 10.85 -11.79
N GLN A 111 0.72 10.04 -12.84
CA GLN A 111 -0.16 8.91 -13.14
C GLN A 111 0.15 7.74 -12.20
N ALA A 112 -0.89 7.07 -11.72
CA ALA A 112 -0.75 5.88 -10.88
C ALA A 112 -1.85 4.85 -11.13
N ILE A 113 -1.53 3.58 -10.92
CA ILE A 113 -2.55 2.52 -10.78
C ILE A 113 -3.13 2.60 -9.38
N LYS A 114 -4.47 2.62 -9.27
CA LYS A 114 -5.16 2.60 -7.98
C LYS A 114 -5.16 1.18 -7.40
N ALA A 115 -4.17 0.84 -6.58
CA ALA A 115 -4.21 -0.38 -5.78
C ALA A 115 -4.82 -0.11 -4.40
N VAL A 116 -5.73 -0.99 -4.00
CA VAL A 116 -6.40 -0.98 -2.70
C VAL A 116 -6.21 -2.35 -2.06
N ILE A 117 -5.86 -2.40 -0.79
CA ILE A 117 -5.75 -3.65 -0.03
C ILE A 117 -6.89 -3.68 0.98
N ALA A 118 -7.85 -4.58 0.80
CA ALA A 118 -8.89 -4.84 1.79
C ALA A 118 -8.32 -5.71 2.92
N SER A 119 -8.64 -5.39 4.17
CA SER A 119 -8.22 -6.20 5.30
C SER A 119 -8.85 -7.59 5.28
N LYS A 120 -8.09 -8.56 5.77
CA LYS A 120 -8.55 -9.93 6.00
C LYS A 120 -8.21 -10.29 7.44
N ASP A 121 -9.19 -10.82 8.17
CA ASP A 121 -9.04 -11.17 9.59
C ASP A 121 -8.49 -10.00 10.43
N SER A 122 -8.99 -8.80 10.15
CA SER A 122 -8.55 -7.56 10.82
C SER A 122 -7.06 -7.23 10.65
N GLN A 123 -6.43 -7.75 9.59
CA GLN A 123 -5.02 -7.55 9.30
C GLN A 123 -4.79 -7.17 7.84
N ILE A 124 -3.74 -6.39 7.63
CA ILE A 124 -3.19 -6.06 6.31
C ILE A 124 -1.67 -6.29 6.38
N CYS A 125 -1.11 -7.00 5.39
CA CYS A 125 0.32 -7.11 5.21
C CYS A 125 0.64 -7.13 3.72
N PHE A 126 1.48 -6.20 3.27
CA PHE A 126 1.95 -6.17 1.90
C PHE A 126 3.38 -5.64 1.84
N HIS A 127 4.07 -5.95 0.75
CA HIS A 127 5.39 -5.41 0.47
C HIS A 127 5.49 -4.91 -0.96
N LEU A 128 6.27 -3.84 -1.14
CA LEU A 128 6.71 -3.30 -2.41
C LEU A 128 8.19 -3.63 -2.58
N LYS A 129 8.57 -4.12 -3.75
CA LYS A 129 9.97 -4.34 -4.12
C LYS A 129 10.26 -3.61 -5.43
N VAL A 130 11.41 -2.97 -5.50
CA VAL A 130 11.95 -2.44 -6.76
C VAL A 130 13.12 -3.33 -7.17
N ASN A 131 13.05 -3.98 -8.33
CA ASN A 131 14.22 -4.67 -8.87
C ASN A 131 14.77 -3.81 -10.02
N LYS A 132 16.05 -3.50 -9.97
CA LYS A 132 16.78 -2.89 -11.09
C LYS A 132 17.07 -3.98 -12.13
N LEU A 133 16.92 -3.65 -13.42
CA LEU A 133 17.22 -4.55 -14.54
C LEU A 133 18.65 -4.34 -15.03
#